data_AF-A0A923VC64-F1
#
_entry.id   AF-A0A923VC64-F1
#
_cell.length_a   1.000
_cell.length_b   1.000
_cell.length_c   1.000
_cell.angle_alpha   90.00
_cell.angle_beta   90.00
_cell.angle_gamma   90.00
#
_symmetry.space_group_name_H-M   'P 1'
#
loop_
_entity.id
_entity.type
_entity.pdbx_description
1 polymer ?
#
loop_
_entity_poly.entity_id
_entity_poly.type
_entity_poly.pdbx_seq_one_letter_code
_entity_poly.pdbx_strand_id
1 'polypeptide(L)' 'MEFVDYYKILSVDKKASEDDIKKAYRKLARKLHPDLNPND' A
#
# COMPACT_ATOMS: atom_id res chain seq x y z
N MET A 1 -19.16 10.32 5.82
CA MET A 1 -18.19 9.23 5.62
C MET A 1 -17.06 9.82 4.81
N GLU A 2 -15.85 9.93 5.37
CA GLU A 2 -14.73 10.43 4.58
C GLU A 2 -14.38 9.43 3.47
N PHE A 3 -14.18 9.93 2.26
CA PHE A 3 -13.79 9.11 1.14
C PHE A 3 -12.30 8.78 1.27
N VAL A 4 -12.01 7.50 1.56
CA VAL A 4 -10.64 7.00 1.62
C VAL A 4 -10.19 6.59 0.22
N ASP A 5 -9.23 7.33 -0.34
CA ASP A 5 -8.66 7.01 -1.65
C ASP A 5 -7.60 5.89 -1.51
N TYR A 6 -8.05 4.64 -1.64
CA TYR A 6 -7.19 3.47 -1.54
C TYR A 6 -6.08 3.43 -2.61
N TYR A 7 -6.35 3.94 -3.81
CA TYR A 7 -5.35 3.99 -4.87
C TYR A 7 -4.25 4.97 -4.53
N LYS A 8 -4.60 6.13 -3.95
CA LYS A 8 -3.64 7.10 -3.42
C LYS A 8 -2.83 6.55 -2.25
N ILE A 9 -3.46 5.83 -1.33
CA ILE A 9 -2.77 5.19 -0.19
C ILE A 9 -1.75 4.18 -0.68
N LEU A 10 -2.14 3.31 -1.62
CA LEU A 10 -1.25 2.33 -2.22
C LEU A 10 -0.28 2.95 -3.24
N SER A 11 -0.39 4.26 -3.51
CA SER A 11 0.40 5.00 -4.50
C SER A 11 0.38 4.35 -5.89
N VAL A 12 -0.80 3.91 -6.31
CA VAL A 12 -1.06 3.30 -7.62
C VAL A 12 -2.10 4.10 -8.40
N ASP A 13 -2.08 3.96 -9.72
CA ASP A 13 -3.11 4.56 -10.59
C ASP A 13 -4.48 3.90 -10.37
N LYS A 14 -5.57 4.63 -10.64
CA LYS A 14 -6.93 4.08 -10.59
C LYS A 14 -7.18 2.98 -11.63
N LYS A 15 -6.35 2.92 -12.68
CA LYS A 15 -6.34 1.89 -13.72
C LYS A 15 -5.30 0.78 -13.45
N ALA A 16 -4.66 0.76 -12.28
CA ALA A 16 -3.69 -0.26 -11.93
C ALA A 16 -4.30 -1.66 -11.98
N SER A 17 -3.52 -2.62 -12.49
CA SER A 17 -3.94 -4.02 -12.52
C SER A 17 -3.92 -4.63 -11.11
N GLU A 18 -4.60 -5.76 -10.92
CA GLU A 18 -4.52 -6.49 -9.65
C GLU A 18 -3.08 -6.85 -9.26
N ASP A 19 -2.22 -7.14 -10.25
CA ASP A 19 -0.83 -7.44 -10.02
C ASP A 19 -0.03 -6.24 -9.52
N ASP A 20 -0.33 -5.04 -10.05
CA ASP A 20 0.28 -3.79 -9.60
C ASP A 20 -0.15 -3.45 -8.18
N ILE A 21 -1.43 -3.64 -7.86
CA ILE A 21 -1.97 -3.47 -6.51
C ILE A 21 -1.28 -4.43 -5.53
N LYS A 22 -1.18 -5.72 -5.87
CA LYS A 22 -0.49 -6.73 -5.05
C LYS A 22 0.99 -6.39 -4.85
N LYS A 23 1.68 -5.91 -5.89
CA LYS A 23 3.08 -5.48 -5.79
C LYS A 23 3.23 -4.27 -4.88
N ALA A 24 2.40 -3.24 -5.05
CA ALA A 24 2.42 -2.03 -4.23
C ALA A 24 2.14 -2.32 -2.76
N TYR A 25 1.11 -3.12 -2.48
CA TYR A 25 0.78 -3.56 -1.13
C TYR A 25 1.95 -4.29 -0.46
N ARG A 26 2.54 -5.29 -1.13
CA ARG A 26 3.68 -6.05 -0.56
C ARG A 26 4.89 -5.17 -0.27
N LYS A 27 5.14 -4.14 -1.11
CA LYS A 27 6.22 -3.18 -0.90
C LYS A 27 5.95 -2.32 0.33
N LEU A 28 4.74 -1.80 0.46
CA LEU A 28 4.35 -0.95 1.59
C LEU A 28 4.30 -1.74 2.91
N ALA A 29 3.74 -2.94 2.88
CA ALA A 29 3.64 -3.83 4.04
C ALA A 29 5.01 -4.22 4.59
N ARG A 30 6.01 -4.46 3.72
CA ARG A 30 7.40 -4.69 4.16
C ARG A 30 8.03 -3.44 4.75
N LYS A 31 7.79 -2.28 4.13
CA LYS A 31 8.33 -0.99 4.61
C LYS A 31 7.77 -0.64 5.99
N LEU A 32 6.51 -0.93 6.26
CA LEU A 32 5.82 -0.61 7.51
C LEU A 32 5.67 -1.83 8.43
N HIS A 33 6.37 -2.93 8.15
CA HIS A 33 6.20 -4.15 8.93
C HIS A 33 6.72 -3.92 10.35
N PRO A 34 5.92 -4.18 11.40
CA PRO A 34 6.35 -3.96 12.79
C PRO A 34 7.57 -4.82 13.15
N ASP A 35 7.62 -6.07 12.68
CA ASP A 35 8.80 -6.92 12.94
C ASP A 35 10.08 -6.44 12.23
N LEU A 36 9.97 -5.69 11.12
CA LEU A 36 11.13 -5.15 10.40
C LEU A 36 11.50 -3.74 10.89
N ASN A 37 10.54 -3.01 11.45
CA ASN A 37 10.72 -1.67 12.02
C ASN A 37 10.14 -1.63 13.44
N PRO A 38 10.75 -2.33 14.41
CA PRO A 38 10.20 -2.50 15.75
C PRO A 38 10.16 -1.21 16.60
N ASN A 39 10.66 -0.10 16.07
CA ASN A 39 10.82 1.18 16.78
C ASN A 39 10.12 2.36 16.06
N ASP A 40 9.24 2.08 15.10
CA ASP A 40 8.48 3.07 14.32
C ASP A 40 6.96 2.89 14.51
#